data_AF-A0A926X8B4-F1
#
_entry.id   AF-A0A926X8B4-F1
#
_cell.length_a   1.000
_cell.length_b   1.000
_cell.length_c   1.000
_cell.angle_alpha   90.00
_cell.angle_beta   90.00
_cell.angle_gamma   90.00
#
_symmetry.space_group_name_H-M   'P 1'
#
loop_
_entity.id
_entity.type
_entity.pdbx_description
1 polymer ?
#
loop_
_entity_poly.entity_id
_entity_poly.type
_entity_poly.pdbx_seq_one_letter_code
_entity_poly.pdbx_strand_id
1 'polypeptide(L)'
;MRRADRHDDSYDNSIANPRSHQAEPVTTHEQKALLMTLRAQRDEAQQQYKSTLVLYEEAQSQAQSYLVLYNEEQAKSSELLVKYEQAQVETQHYITLYNESQSQLKFERRSKAGIKSWETRRKRENERLKQEIGEMALLLRDSLERKDEAISNLESLADRMDRIQNLVDSVEDTSEGNPLGLLQKLKRIWQAVKDILAE
;
A
#
# COMPACT_ATOMS: atom_id res chain seq x y z
N MET A 1 55.65 103.55 81.52
CA MET A 1 55.50 102.19 80.96
C MET A 1 54.32 101.51 81.64
N ARG A 2 53.33 101.07 80.86
CA ARG A 2 52.12 100.40 81.38
C ARG A 2 52.49 98.97 81.80
N ARG A 3 51.91 98.47 82.89
CA ARG A 3 52.14 97.09 83.37
C ARG A 3 51.72 96.00 82.37
N ALA A 4 51.02 96.36 81.29
CA ALA A 4 50.58 95.46 80.22
C ALA A 4 51.71 95.04 79.25
N ASP A 5 52.86 95.73 79.25
CA ASP A 5 53.94 95.48 78.28
C ASP A 5 55.11 94.67 78.86
N ARG A 6 54.96 94.10 80.07
CA ARG A 6 55.92 93.11 80.58
C ARG A 6 55.57 91.76 79.98
N HIS A 7 56.10 91.48 78.80
CA HIS A 7 56.29 90.10 78.36
C HIS A 7 57.19 89.42 79.39
N ASP A 8 56.67 88.39 80.06
CA ASP A 8 57.50 87.48 80.82
C ASP A 8 58.10 86.46 79.86
N ASP A 9 59.32 86.01 80.14
CA ASP A 9 59.99 84.97 79.32
C ASP A 9 59.21 83.63 79.34
N SER A 10 58.19 83.51 80.19
CA SER A 10 57.29 82.36 80.27
C SER A 10 56.29 82.31 79.11
N TYR A 11 55.78 83.47 78.66
CA TYR A 11 54.84 83.54 77.54
C TYR A 11 55.50 83.15 76.21
N ASP A 12 56.69 83.67 75.93
CA ASP A 12 57.45 83.35 74.71
C ASP A 12 57.83 81.87 74.64
N ASN A 13 58.14 81.24 75.77
CA ASN A 13 58.47 79.82 75.83
C ASN A 13 57.25 78.91 75.54
N SER A 14 56.04 79.35 75.89
CA SER A 14 54.80 78.60 75.60
C SER A 14 54.39 78.64 74.12
N ILE A 15 54.85 79.65 73.38
CA ILE A 15 54.60 79.82 71.94
C ILE A 15 55.68 79.09 71.12
N ALA A 16 56.94 79.13 71.55
CA ALA A 16 58.05 78.46 70.86
C ALA A 16 58.06 76.94 71.07
N ASN A 17 57.62 76.47 72.23
CA ASN A 17 57.43 75.05 72.55
C ASN A 17 56.00 74.82 73.07
N PRO A 18 54.98 74.82 72.18
CA PRO A 18 53.64 74.42 72.59
C PRO A 18 53.77 73.01 73.16
N ARG A 19 53.49 72.86 74.46
CA ARG A 19 53.39 71.54 75.08
C ARG A 19 52.27 70.83 74.34
N SER A 20 52.61 69.99 73.36
CA SER A 20 51.64 69.08 72.78
C SER A 20 51.10 68.31 73.97
N HIS A 21 49.82 68.48 74.26
CA HIS A 21 49.13 67.53 75.10
C HIS A 21 49.29 66.20 74.35
N GLN A 22 50.31 65.42 74.72
CA GLN A 22 50.39 64.04 74.32
C GLN A 22 49.05 63.46 74.72
N ALA A 23 48.30 62.95 73.75
CA ALA A 23 47.04 62.29 74.04
C ALA A 23 47.30 61.32 75.19
N GLU A 24 46.63 61.54 76.32
CA GLU A 24 46.86 60.74 77.51
C GLU A 24 46.75 59.26 77.11
N PRO A 25 47.70 58.41 77.51
CA PRO A 25 47.65 57.01 77.14
C PRO A 25 46.32 56.46 77.63
N VAL A 26 45.56 55.91 76.68
CA VAL A 26 44.24 55.30 76.88
C VAL A 26 44.22 54.56 78.20
N THR A 27 43.29 54.92 79.08
CA THR A 27 43.26 54.37 80.44
C THR A 27 43.16 52.84 80.38
N THR A 28 43.75 52.14 81.35
CA THR A 28 43.78 50.65 81.34
C THR A 28 42.39 50.03 81.20
N HIS A 29 41.36 50.72 81.69
CA HIS A 29 39.97 50.33 81.54
C HIS A 29 39.46 50.44 80.09
N GLU A 30 39.80 51.52 79.37
CA GLU A 30 39.44 51.72 77.96
C GLU A 30 40.18 50.75 77.04
N GLN A 31 41.46 50.45 77.30
CA GLN A 31 42.20 49.42 76.55
C GLN A 31 41.55 48.04 76.70
N LYS A 32 41.09 47.71 77.92
CA LYS A 32 40.37 46.46 78.19
C LYS A 32 39.02 46.41 77.46
N ALA A 33 38.28 47.53 77.45
CA ALA A 33 37.03 47.64 76.69
C ALA A 33 37.27 47.44 75.19
N LEU A 34 38.29 48.09 74.62
CA LEU A 34 38.66 47.95 73.21
C LEU A 34 39.04 46.51 72.84
N LEU A 35 39.85 45.84 73.69
CA LEU A 35 40.18 44.43 73.50
C LEU A 35 38.96 43.51 73.57
N MET A 36 38.00 43.78 74.46
CA MET A 36 36.74 43.03 74.48
C MET A 36 35.96 43.25 73.19
N THR A 37 35.86 44.49 72.69
CA THR A 37 35.15 44.77 71.43
C THR A 37 35.81 44.10 70.23
N LEU A 38 37.14 44.11 70.13
CA LEU A 38 37.86 43.44 69.05
C LEU A 38 37.69 41.93 69.07
N ARG A 39 37.66 41.32 70.27
CA ARG A 39 37.37 39.89 70.42
C ARG A 39 35.95 39.55 69.99
N ALA A 40 34.97 40.37 70.38
CA ALA A 40 33.58 40.21 69.97
C ALA A 40 33.43 40.32 68.43
N GLN A 41 34.03 41.34 67.81
CA GLN A 41 34.01 41.51 66.35
C GLN A 41 34.69 40.35 65.61
N ARG A 42 35.82 39.84 66.13
CA ARG A 42 36.47 38.65 65.58
C ARG A 42 35.55 37.43 65.67
N ASP A 43 34.90 37.22 66.80
CA ASP A 43 34.02 36.06 67.02
C ASP A 43 32.77 36.14 66.13
N GLU A 44 32.18 37.33 65.98
CA GLU A 44 31.08 37.60 65.04
C GLU A 44 31.52 37.35 63.59
N ALA A 45 32.68 37.85 63.17
CA ALA A 45 33.21 37.62 61.83
C ALA A 45 33.49 36.14 61.56
N GLN A 46 33.99 35.40 62.56
CA GLN A 46 34.18 33.95 62.44
C GLN A 46 32.86 33.19 62.34
N GLN A 47 31.83 33.61 63.07
CA GLN A 47 30.49 33.02 62.96
C GLN A 47 29.86 33.29 61.61
N GLN A 48 29.97 34.53 61.10
CA GLN A 48 29.49 34.91 59.78
C GLN A 48 30.22 34.13 58.67
N TYR A 49 31.54 34.01 58.76
CA TYR A 49 32.31 33.22 57.80
C TYR A 49 31.84 31.76 57.78
N LYS A 50 31.69 31.14 58.95
CA LYS A 50 31.19 29.76 59.05
C LYS A 50 29.79 29.60 58.49
N SER A 51 28.87 30.53 58.77
CA SER A 51 27.51 30.45 58.23
C SER A 51 27.47 30.63 56.72
N THR A 52 28.26 31.57 56.17
CA THR A 52 28.37 31.75 54.72
C THR A 52 28.99 30.56 54.01
N LEU A 53 29.97 29.90 54.63
CA LEU A 53 30.58 28.69 54.08
C LEU A 53 29.57 27.55 53.99
N VAL A 54 28.78 27.33 55.04
CA VAL A 54 27.71 26.32 55.04
C VAL A 54 26.69 26.59 53.93
N LEU A 55 26.22 27.84 53.81
CA LEU A 55 25.29 28.22 52.74
C LEU A 55 25.87 28.00 51.34
N TYR A 56 27.16 28.26 51.17
CA TYR A 56 27.85 28.03 49.90
C TYR A 56 27.93 26.53 49.57
N GLU A 57 28.30 25.69 50.53
CA GLU A 57 28.35 24.23 50.37
C GLU A 57 26.96 23.66 50.05
N GLU A 58 25.92 24.12 50.75
CA GLU A 58 24.53 23.76 50.47
C GLU A 58 24.12 24.15 49.05
N ALA A 59 24.37 25.40 48.64
CA ALA A 59 24.07 25.87 47.29
C ALA A 59 24.82 25.08 46.22
N GLN A 60 26.09 24.72 46.47
CA GLN A 60 26.88 23.89 45.56
C GLN A 60 26.29 22.49 45.44
N SER A 61 25.90 21.86 46.55
CA SER A 61 25.28 20.54 46.56
C SER A 61 23.94 20.54 45.79
N GLN A 62 23.15 21.60 45.96
CA GLN A 62 21.89 21.78 45.25
C GLN A 62 22.12 21.95 43.75
N ALA A 63 23.07 22.81 43.35
CA ALA A 63 23.41 23.00 41.95
C ALA A 63 23.86 21.69 41.28
N GLN A 64 24.67 20.88 41.96
CA GLN A 64 25.06 19.56 41.47
C GLN A 64 23.86 18.62 41.31
N SER A 65 22.92 18.62 42.27
CA SER A 65 21.71 17.80 42.18
C SER A 65 20.84 18.19 40.97
N TYR A 66 20.68 19.49 40.70
CA TYR A 66 19.93 19.96 39.53
C TYR A 66 20.59 19.57 38.20
N LEU A 67 21.92 19.60 38.14
CA LEU A 67 22.63 19.16 36.94
C LEU A 67 22.41 17.67 36.66
N VAL A 68 22.38 16.83 37.69
CA VAL A 68 22.08 15.40 37.53
C VAL A 68 20.66 15.21 37.00
N LEU A 69 19.67 15.84 37.60
CA LEU A 69 18.27 15.77 37.16
C LEU A 69 18.09 16.26 35.72
N TYR A 70 18.77 17.35 35.35
CA TYR A 70 18.73 17.87 33.99
C TYR A 70 19.28 16.84 32.98
N ASN A 71 20.41 16.21 33.28
CA ASN A 71 21.00 15.20 32.42
C ASN A 71 20.11 13.95 32.30
N GLU A 72 19.45 13.54 33.39
CA GLU A 72 18.49 12.45 33.37
C GLU A 72 17.28 12.76 32.47
N GLU A 73 16.70 13.96 32.60
CA GLU A 73 15.58 14.39 31.75
C GLU A 73 16.01 14.52 30.28
N GLN A 74 17.23 14.98 30.02
CA GLN A 74 17.79 15.02 28.66
C GLN A 74 17.90 13.62 28.06
N ALA A 75 18.37 12.64 28.84
CA ALA A 75 18.43 11.24 28.41
C ALA A 75 17.03 10.69 28.10
N LYS A 76 16.06 10.87 29.00
CA LYS A 76 14.66 10.44 28.80
C LYS A 76 14.03 11.08 27.56
N SER A 77 14.28 12.38 27.34
CA SER A 77 13.81 13.09 26.16
C SER A 77 14.36 12.49 24.87
N SER A 78 15.66 12.17 24.85
CA SER A 78 16.29 11.52 23.70
C SER A 78 15.73 10.12 23.41
N GLU A 79 15.48 9.33 24.44
CA GLU A 79 14.85 8.00 24.30
C GLU A 79 13.42 8.09 23.75
N LEU A 80 12.66 9.08 24.22
CA LEU A 80 11.28 9.29 23.77
C LEU A 80 11.23 9.74 22.31
N LEU A 81 12.20 10.56 21.88
CA LEU A 81 12.35 10.95 20.48
C LEU A 81 12.62 9.74 19.58
N VAL A 82 13.54 8.84 19.99
CA VAL A 82 13.81 7.61 19.23
C VAL A 82 12.56 6.72 19.12
N LYS A 83 11.79 6.56 20.21
CA LYS A 83 10.54 5.80 20.18
C LYS A 83 9.50 6.43 19.26
N TYR A 84 9.42 7.76 19.24
CA TYR A 84 8.51 8.48 18.36
C TYR A 84 8.86 8.26 16.89
N GLU A 85 10.15 8.37 16.54
CA GLU A 85 10.63 8.11 15.17
C GLU A 85 10.36 6.67 14.74
N GLN A 86 10.58 5.68 15.63
CA GLN A 86 10.26 4.28 15.37
C GLN A 86 8.77 4.08 15.09
N ALA A 87 7.89 4.60 15.95
CA ALA A 87 6.45 4.51 15.76
C ALA A 87 5.98 5.20 14.46
N GLN A 88 6.64 6.29 14.07
CA GLN A 88 6.38 6.97 12.80
C GLN A 88 6.74 6.10 11.60
N VAL A 89 7.91 5.44 11.63
CA VAL A 89 8.34 4.50 10.59
C VAL A 89 7.39 3.31 10.50
N GLU A 90 7.00 2.72 11.64
CA GLU A 90 6.03 1.62 11.68
C GLU A 90 4.68 2.03 11.07
N THR A 91 4.20 3.22 11.41
CA THR A 91 2.95 3.77 10.86
C THR A 91 3.02 3.90 9.33
N GLN A 92 4.13 4.44 8.81
CA GLN A 92 4.34 4.54 7.36
C GLN A 92 4.41 3.17 6.68
N HIS A 93 5.03 2.20 7.34
CA HIS A 93 5.08 0.81 6.86
C HIS A 93 3.68 0.20 6.77
N TYR A 94 2.85 0.34 7.81
CA TYR A 94 1.47 -0.14 7.80
C TYR A 94 0.61 0.52 6.72
N ILE A 95 0.77 1.83 6.50
CA ILE A 95 0.07 2.55 5.42
C ILE A 95 0.46 1.97 4.05
N THR A 96 1.75 1.65 3.85
CA THR A 96 2.25 1.07 2.61
C THR A 96 1.63 -0.31 2.37
N LEU A 97 1.69 -1.20 3.36
CA LEU A 97 1.08 -2.54 3.27
C LEU A 97 -0.44 -2.48 3.02
N TYR A 98 -1.13 -1.55 3.68
CA TYR A 98 -2.56 -1.35 3.46
C TYR A 98 -2.84 -0.95 2.00
N ASN A 99 -2.09 0.00 1.44
CA ASN A 99 -2.26 0.44 0.06
C ASN A 99 -1.94 -0.66 -0.96
N GLU A 100 -0.92 -1.47 -0.69
CA GLU A 100 -0.59 -2.65 -1.49
C GLU A 100 -1.74 -3.67 -1.49
N SER A 101 -2.27 -3.99 -0.30
CA SER A 101 -3.40 -4.92 -0.18
C SER A 101 -4.66 -4.44 -0.92
N GLN A 102 -4.96 -3.13 -0.86
CA GLN A 102 -6.06 -2.53 -1.60
C GLN A 102 -5.85 -2.62 -3.12
N SER A 103 -4.61 -2.43 -3.57
CA SER A 103 -4.24 -2.53 -4.98
C SER A 103 -4.36 -3.96 -5.50
N GLN A 104 -3.90 -4.95 -4.73
CA GLN A 104 -4.06 -6.37 -5.04
C GLN A 104 -5.54 -6.76 -5.12
N LEU A 105 -6.36 -6.34 -4.15
CA LEU A 105 -7.80 -6.63 -4.16
C LEU A 105 -8.50 -6.02 -5.39
N LYS A 106 -8.14 -4.79 -5.79
CA LYS A 106 -8.65 -4.16 -7.01
C LYS A 106 -8.25 -4.96 -8.25
N PHE A 107 -7.01 -5.41 -8.32
CA PHE A 107 -6.52 -6.24 -9.43
C PHE A 107 -7.28 -7.57 -9.51
N GLU A 108 -7.43 -8.29 -8.39
CA GLU A 108 -8.18 -9.54 -8.35
C GLU A 108 -9.64 -9.37 -8.78
N ARG A 109 -10.30 -8.31 -8.30
CA ARG A 109 -11.69 -8.00 -8.69
C ARG A 109 -11.81 -7.76 -10.19
N ARG A 110 -10.87 -7.02 -10.78
CA ARG A 110 -10.82 -6.78 -12.24
C ARG A 110 -10.56 -8.08 -13.01
N SER A 111 -9.62 -8.91 -12.54
CA SER A 111 -9.32 -10.21 -13.15
C SER A 111 -10.54 -11.14 -13.11
N LYS A 112 -11.20 -11.28 -11.97
CA LYS A 112 -12.42 -12.10 -11.83
C LYS A 112 -13.56 -11.61 -12.73
N ALA A 113 -13.77 -10.30 -12.82
CA ALA A 113 -14.76 -9.73 -13.74
C ALA A 113 -14.41 -10.01 -15.21
N GLY A 114 -13.13 -9.91 -15.58
CA GLY A 114 -12.62 -10.25 -16.91
C GLY A 114 -12.83 -11.72 -17.26
N ILE A 115 -12.44 -12.63 -16.37
CA ILE A 115 -12.62 -14.09 -16.53
C ILE A 115 -14.10 -14.44 -16.68
N LYS A 116 -14.97 -13.91 -15.81
CA LYS A 116 -16.41 -14.17 -15.88
C LYS A 116 -17.03 -13.68 -17.20
N SER A 117 -16.62 -12.50 -17.66
CA SER A 117 -17.09 -11.94 -18.94
C SER A 117 -16.60 -12.76 -20.13
N TRP A 118 -15.34 -13.19 -20.11
CA TRP A 118 -14.77 -14.07 -21.14
C TRP A 118 -15.48 -15.42 -21.18
N GLU A 119 -15.71 -16.04 -20.03
CA GLU A 119 -16.40 -17.32 -19.96
C GLU A 119 -17.85 -17.22 -20.46
N THR A 120 -18.54 -16.12 -20.14
CA THR A 120 -19.89 -15.86 -20.64
C THR A 120 -19.91 -15.69 -22.16
N ARG A 121 -18.95 -14.94 -22.73
CA ARG A 121 -18.81 -14.79 -24.19
C ARG A 121 -18.51 -16.13 -24.86
N ARG A 122 -17.56 -16.91 -24.32
CA ARG A 122 -17.21 -18.23 -24.83
C ARG A 122 -18.40 -19.20 -24.84
N LYS A 123 -19.21 -19.21 -23.77
CA LYS A 123 -20.41 -20.05 -23.69
C LYS A 123 -21.45 -19.69 -24.75
N ARG A 124 -21.71 -18.40 -24.96
CA ARG A 124 -22.64 -17.95 -26.02
C ARG A 124 -22.15 -18.32 -27.42
N GLU A 125 -20.85 -18.12 -27.67
CA GLU A 125 -20.25 -18.47 -28.97
C GLU A 125 -20.31 -19.97 -29.23
N ASN A 126 -19.99 -20.80 -28.23
CA ASN A 126 -20.13 -22.25 -28.36
C ASN A 126 -21.57 -22.69 -28.61
N GLU A 127 -22.55 -22.03 -27.99
CA GLU A 127 -23.96 -22.36 -28.22
C GLU A 127 -24.39 -22.00 -29.63
N ARG A 128 -23.96 -20.84 -30.14
CA ARG A 128 -24.18 -20.44 -31.54
C ARG A 128 -23.55 -21.45 -32.52
N LEU A 129 -22.29 -21.83 -32.30
CA LEU A 129 -21.60 -22.81 -33.14
C LEU A 129 -22.31 -24.18 -33.13
N LYS A 130 -22.83 -24.62 -31.98
CA LYS A 130 -23.63 -25.86 -31.91
C LYS A 130 -24.90 -25.78 -32.74
N GLN A 131 -25.60 -24.64 -32.71
CA GLN A 131 -26.79 -24.41 -33.52
C GLN A 131 -26.44 -24.44 -35.01
N GLU A 132 -25.42 -23.70 -35.43
CA GLU A 132 -24.96 -23.68 -36.83
C GLU A 132 -24.52 -25.08 -37.31
N ILE A 133 -23.78 -25.84 -36.49
CA ILE A 133 -23.41 -27.23 -36.79
C ILE A 133 -24.66 -28.12 -36.91
N GLY A 134 -25.64 -27.95 -36.03
CA GLY A 134 -26.90 -28.68 -36.06
C GLY A 134 -27.70 -28.41 -37.35
N GLU A 135 -27.81 -27.15 -37.74
CA GLU A 135 -28.46 -26.74 -39.00
C GLU A 135 -27.74 -27.31 -40.22
N MET A 136 -26.41 -27.23 -40.26
CA MET A 136 -25.61 -27.84 -41.33
C MET A 136 -25.79 -29.35 -41.38
N ALA A 137 -25.87 -30.03 -40.24
CA ALA A 137 -26.11 -31.47 -40.17
C ALA A 137 -27.49 -31.85 -40.72
N LEU A 138 -28.53 -31.06 -40.44
CA LEU A 138 -29.87 -31.27 -41.01
C LEU A 138 -29.85 -31.08 -42.53
N LEU A 139 -29.25 -30.00 -43.03
CA LEU A 139 -29.13 -29.75 -44.46
C LEU A 139 -28.37 -30.87 -45.19
N LEU A 140 -27.31 -31.39 -44.59
CA LEU A 140 -26.57 -32.53 -45.13
C LEU A 140 -27.41 -33.80 -45.16
N ARG A 141 -28.18 -34.06 -44.11
CA ARG A 141 -29.09 -35.20 -44.06
C ARG A 141 -30.16 -35.12 -45.13
N ASP A 142 -30.85 -33.98 -45.26
CA ASP A 142 -31.87 -33.76 -46.30
C ASP A 142 -31.27 -33.91 -47.71
N SER A 143 -30.03 -33.43 -47.91
CA SER A 143 -29.31 -33.57 -49.17
C SER A 143 -28.98 -35.04 -49.50
N LEU A 144 -28.62 -35.85 -48.49
CA LEU A 144 -28.39 -37.28 -48.65
C LEU A 144 -29.69 -38.03 -48.93
N GLU A 145 -30.77 -37.75 -48.21
CA GLU A 145 -32.08 -38.37 -48.43
C GLU A 145 -32.59 -38.10 -49.87
N ARG A 146 -32.45 -36.85 -50.36
CA ARG A 146 -32.77 -36.52 -51.76
C ARG A 146 -31.88 -37.23 -52.78
N LYS A 147 -30.60 -37.48 -52.45
CA LYS A 147 -29.71 -38.26 -53.32
C LYS A 147 -30.15 -39.72 -53.38
N ASP A 148 -30.52 -40.31 -52.25
CA ASP A 148 -31.00 -41.70 -52.20
C ASP A 148 -32.31 -41.85 -52.98
N GLU A 149 -33.24 -40.89 -52.86
CA GLU A 149 -34.45 -40.84 -53.69
C GLU A 149 -34.12 -40.74 -55.19
N ALA A 150 -33.16 -39.88 -55.57
CA ALA A 150 -32.73 -39.76 -56.96
C ALA A 150 -32.09 -41.05 -57.49
N ILE A 151 -31.29 -41.73 -56.68
CA ILE A 151 -30.70 -43.04 -57.03
C ILE A 151 -31.80 -44.08 -57.23
N SER A 152 -32.76 -44.18 -56.30
CA SER A 152 -33.88 -45.13 -56.41
C SER A 152 -34.73 -44.88 -57.67
N ASN A 153 -34.97 -43.61 -58.02
CA ASN A 153 -35.66 -43.25 -59.26
C ASN A 153 -34.87 -43.67 -60.51
N LEU A 154 -33.55 -43.54 -60.50
CA LEU A 154 -32.69 -43.97 -61.61
C LEU A 154 -32.62 -45.50 -61.72
N GLU A 155 -32.58 -46.22 -60.61
CA GLU A 155 -32.65 -47.69 -60.59
C GLU A 155 -33.98 -48.19 -61.16
N SER A 156 -35.11 -47.58 -60.76
CA SER A 156 -36.43 -47.90 -61.33
C SER A 156 -36.49 -47.64 -62.83
N LEU A 157 -35.89 -46.55 -63.31
CA LEU A 157 -35.77 -46.26 -64.74
C LEU A 157 -34.91 -47.30 -65.45
N ALA A 158 -33.78 -47.70 -64.87
CA ALA A 158 -32.91 -48.74 -65.42
C ALA A 158 -33.65 -50.08 -65.53
N ASP A 159 -34.38 -50.50 -64.49
CA ASP A 159 -35.21 -51.72 -64.53
C ASP A 159 -36.26 -51.65 -65.65
N ARG A 160 -36.89 -50.48 -65.85
CA ARG A 160 -37.85 -50.27 -66.95
C ARG A 160 -37.16 -50.39 -68.31
N MET A 161 -35.98 -49.80 -68.45
CA MET A 161 -35.17 -49.89 -69.66
C MET A 161 -34.75 -51.33 -69.94
N ASP A 162 -34.31 -52.09 -68.93
CA ASP A 162 -33.95 -53.50 -69.06
C ASP A 162 -35.16 -54.36 -69.45
N ARG A 163 -36.34 -54.08 -68.89
CA ARG A 163 -37.59 -54.74 -69.33
C ARG A 163 -37.90 -54.43 -70.79
N ILE A 164 -37.77 -53.17 -71.21
CA ILE A 164 -37.96 -52.77 -72.61
C ILE A 164 -36.92 -53.46 -73.51
N GLN A 165 -35.65 -53.49 -73.10
CA GLN A 165 -34.58 -54.12 -73.87
C GLN A 165 -34.80 -55.62 -74.00
N ASN A 166 -35.10 -56.34 -72.92
CA ASN A 166 -35.44 -57.76 -72.97
C ASN A 166 -36.67 -58.04 -73.87
N LEU A 167 -37.66 -57.15 -73.89
CA LEU A 167 -38.79 -57.26 -74.80
C LEU A 167 -38.35 -57.06 -76.26
N VAL A 168 -37.48 -56.09 -76.54
CA VAL A 168 -36.90 -55.85 -77.88
C VAL A 168 -36.06 -57.05 -78.33
N ASP A 169 -35.19 -57.58 -77.47
CA ASP A 169 -34.34 -58.73 -77.77
C ASP A 169 -35.17 -59.99 -78.01
N SER A 170 -36.24 -60.22 -77.21
CA SER A 170 -37.20 -61.33 -77.43
C SER A 170 -37.96 -61.22 -78.77
N VAL A 171 -38.02 -60.02 -79.34
CA VAL A 171 -38.61 -59.75 -80.66
C VAL A 171 -37.60 -60.05 -81.77
N GLU A 172 -36.30 -59.87 -81.57
CA GLU A 172 -35.27 -60.20 -82.57
C GLU A 172 -35.13 -61.73 -82.79
N ASP A 173 -35.22 -62.53 -81.73
CA ASP A 173 -35.03 -64.00 -81.80
C ASP A 173 -36.16 -64.79 -82.51
N THR A 174 -37.30 -64.16 -82.82
CA THR A 174 -38.48 -64.85 -83.40
C THR A 174 -38.76 -64.48 -84.86
N SER A 175 -37.81 -63.84 -85.55
CA SER A 175 -38.07 -63.16 -86.82
C SER A 175 -37.41 -63.73 -88.08
N GLU A 176 -37.34 -65.04 -88.20
CA GLU A 176 -37.06 -65.65 -89.51
C GLU A 176 -38.33 -66.30 -90.07
N GLY A 177 -39.19 -65.47 -90.70
CA GLY A 177 -40.01 -65.95 -91.84
C GLY A 177 -41.54 -66.04 -91.76
N ASN A 178 -42.27 -65.39 -90.83
CA ASN A 178 -43.77 -65.48 -90.82
C ASN A 178 -44.50 -64.13 -90.60
N PRO A 179 -45.29 -63.60 -91.56
CA PRO A 179 -45.93 -62.28 -91.48
C PRO A 179 -47.05 -62.17 -90.43
N LEU A 180 -47.69 -63.28 -90.06
CA LEU A 180 -48.66 -63.32 -88.96
C LEU A 180 -48.00 -63.11 -87.59
N GLY A 181 -46.74 -63.54 -87.44
CA GLY A 181 -45.93 -63.28 -86.25
C GLY A 181 -45.60 -61.80 -86.07
N LEU A 182 -45.46 -61.05 -87.16
CA LEU A 182 -45.14 -59.62 -87.12
C LEU A 182 -46.29 -58.75 -86.60
N LEU A 183 -47.55 -59.10 -86.93
CA LEU A 183 -48.72 -58.42 -86.39
C LEU A 183 -48.96 -58.76 -84.91
N GLN A 184 -48.71 -60.01 -84.51
CA GLN A 184 -48.74 -60.39 -83.10
C GLN A 184 -47.61 -59.73 -82.30
N LYS A 185 -46.43 -59.53 -82.90
CA LYS A 185 -45.31 -58.75 -82.35
C LYS A 185 -45.71 -57.31 -82.06
N LEU A 186 -46.23 -56.59 -83.05
CA LEU A 186 -46.67 -55.21 -82.86
C LEU A 186 -47.76 -55.09 -81.80
N LYS A 187 -48.69 -56.06 -81.74
CA LYS A 187 -49.71 -56.10 -80.71
C LYS A 187 -49.14 -56.33 -79.30
N ARG A 188 -48.16 -57.22 -79.13
CA ARG A 188 -47.51 -57.48 -77.83
C ARG A 188 -46.65 -56.30 -77.38
N ILE A 189 -45.89 -55.70 -78.28
CA ILE A 189 -45.11 -54.47 -78.02
C ILE A 189 -46.06 -53.33 -77.65
N TRP A 190 -47.14 -53.13 -78.40
CA TRP A 190 -48.12 -52.09 -78.11
C TRP A 190 -48.82 -52.30 -76.77
N GLN A 191 -49.17 -53.54 -76.43
CA GLN A 191 -49.76 -53.87 -75.13
C GLN A 191 -48.77 -53.61 -73.98
N ALA A 192 -47.51 -54.00 -74.14
CA ALA A 192 -46.47 -53.75 -73.14
C ALA A 192 -46.17 -52.25 -72.97
N VAL A 193 -46.10 -51.48 -74.06
CA VAL A 193 -45.96 -50.02 -74.01
C VAL A 193 -47.17 -49.39 -73.32
N LYS A 194 -48.37 -49.90 -73.57
CA LYS A 194 -49.60 -49.43 -72.93
C LYS A 194 -49.61 -49.73 -71.42
N ASP A 195 -49.16 -50.91 -71.01
CA ASP A 195 -49.09 -51.30 -69.60
C ASP A 195 -48.00 -50.46 -68.87
N ILE A 196 -46.87 -50.18 -69.51
CA ILE A 196 -45.80 -49.30 -68.97
C ILE A 196 -46.23 -47.83 -68.86
N LEU A 197 -47.16 -47.37 -69.68
CA LEU A 197 -47.70 -46.01 -69.63
C LEU A 197 -48.88 -45.85 -68.66
N ALA A 198 -49.44 -46.97 -68.17
CA ALA A 198 -50.56 -46.99 -67.25
C ALA A 198 -50.14 -47.11 -65.77
N GLU A 199 -48.88 -47.49 -65.50
CA GLU A 199 -48.20 -47.42 -64.19
C GLU A 199 -47.65 -46.01 -63.92
#